data_AF-A0A135UFR1-F1
#
_entry.id   AF-A0A135UFR1-F1
#
_cell.length_a   1.000
_cell.length_b   1.000
_cell.length_c   1.000
_cell.angle_alpha   90.00
_cell.angle_beta   90.00
_cell.angle_gamma   90.00
#
_symmetry.space_group_name_H-M   'P 1'
#
loop_
_entity.id
_entity.type
_entity.pdbx_description
1 polymer ?
#
loop_
_entity_poly.entity_id
_entity_poly.type
_entity_poly.pdbx_seq_one_letter_code
_entity_poly.pdbx_strand_id
1 'polypeptide(L)'
;MTPSKDVRVALAQEASIDFDLQASFDKTCHISAEASRAGAQLIGFPETFTLGYPFWIWSRGIDVDLTKHYIKNSLKRDSPEMKRICATAAENNIQVHLGYSENDDDSLYIAQSHIGSDGLIRMNRRKIKPTHVERTIFGEGSGSSLLNVASVPGVGKVGGLNCWEHTQPLLKYHTYAQGEQIHVAVWPPMMPGKDGEALWNTTAEGQYHCLTWLHQQPIGKAWYNNETDT
;
A
#
# COMPACT_ATOMS: atom_id res chain seq x y z
N MET A 1 -32.10 -19.89 11.98
CA MET A 1 -30.71 -19.78 11.53
C MET A 1 -30.50 -18.37 11.03
N THR A 2 -29.73 -17.55 11.74
CA THR A 2 -29.25 -16.27 11.20
C THR A 2 -28.36 -16.62 10.00
N PRO A 3 -28.57 -16.06 8.79
CA PRO A 3 -27.73 -16.39 7.65
C PRO A 3 -26.27 -16.16 8.00
N SER A 4 -25.41 -17.15 7.72
CA SER A 4 -23.96 -16.97 7.77
C SER A 4 -23.63 -15.83 6.82
N LYS A 5 -22.98 -14.79 7.35
CA LYS A 5 -22.62 -13.59 6.60
C LYS A 5 -21.22 -13.82 6.03
N ASP A 6 -21.10 -14.78 5.12
CA ASP A 6 -19.83 -15.11 4.48
C ASP A 6 -19.33 -13.86 3.73
N VAL A 7 -18.08 -13.48 3.98
CA VAL A 7 -17.43 -12.35 3.31
C VAL A 7 -16.42 -12.89 2.32
N ARG A 8 -16.59 -12.58 1.03
CA ARG A 8 -15.60 -12.92 0.01
C ARG A 8 -14.55 -11.83 -0.10
N VAL A 9 -13.29 -12.19 0.06
CA VAL A 9 -12.15 -11.26 0.02
C VAL A 9 -11.21 -11.61 -1.14
N ALA A 10 -10.54 -10.60 -1.68
CA ALA A 10 -9.49 -10.72 -2.68
C ALA A 10 -8.19 -10.08 -2.18
N LEU A 11 -7.05 -10.55 -2.68
CA LEU A 11 -5.74 -9.99 -2.40
C LEU A 11 -5.04 -9.72 -3.73
N ALA A 12 -4.56 -8.48 -3.92
CA ALA A 12 -3.77 -8.13 -5.09
C ALA A 12 -2.33 -8.59 -4.88
N GLN A 13 -1.97 -9.76 -5.42
CA GLN A 13 -0.59 -10.23 -5.45
C GLN A 13 0.02 -9.83 -6.80
N GLU A 14 0.39 -8.56 -6.91
CA GLU A 14 0.82 -7.92 -8.16
C GLU A 14 1.99 -6.97 -7.90
N ALA A 15 2.89 -6.81 -8.88
CA ALA A 15 3.94 -5.80 -8.80
C ALA A 15 3.37 -4.39 -9.07
N SER A 16 3.93 -3.38 -8.40
CA SER A 16 3.71 -1.97 -8.73
C SER A 16 4.28 -1.62 -10.11
N ILE A 17 3.82 -0.52 -10.69
CA ILE A 17 4.51 0.11 -11.81
C ILE A 17 5.41 1.19 -11.22
N ASP A 18 6.67 0.84 -11.02
CA ASP A 18 7.62 1.67 -10.30
C ASP A 18 7.74 3.06 -10.95
N PHE A 19 7.55 4.10 -10.13
CA PHE A 19 7.68 5.51 -10.52
C PHE A 19 6.72 6.04 -11.60
N ASP A 20 5.72 5.25 -12.01
CA ASP A 20 4.61 5.73 -12.84
C ASP A 20 3.33 5.73 -12.03
N LEU A 21 3.02 6.91 -11.51
CA LEU A 21 1.88 7.13 -10.66
C LEU A 21 0.56 6.86 -11.42
N GLN A 22 0.41 7.38 -12.64
CA GLN A 22 -0.83 7.23 -13.41
C GLN A 22 -1.07 5.78 -13.82
N ALA A 23 -0.02 5.09 -14.30
CA ALA A 23 -0.14 3.68 -14.67
C ALA A 23 -0.46 2.81 -13.44
N SER A 24 0.15 3.09 -12.29
CA SER A 24 -0.17 2.39 -11.03
C SER A 24 -1.61 2.63 -10.57
N PHE A 25 -2.17 3.82 -10.80
CA PHE A 25 -3.58 4.09 -10.54
C PHE A 25 -4.51 3.32 -11.45
N ASP A 26 -4.25 3.34 -12.76
CA ASP A 26 -5.02 2.56 -13.72
C ASP A 26 -5.00 1.07 -13.36
N LYS A 27 -3.84 0.55 -12.97
CA LYS A 27 -3.69 -0.83 -12.48
C LYS A 27 -4.51 -1.08 -11.22
N THR A 28 -4.47 -0.17 -10.24
CA THR A 28 -5.25 -0.30 -8.99
C THR A 28 -6.76 -0.35 -9.27
N CYS A 29 -7.26 0.53 -10.13
CA CYS A 29 -8.67 0.57 -10.53
C CYS A 29 -9.06 -0.71 -11.28
N HIS A 30 -8.22 -1.15 -12.22
CA HIS A 30 -8.46 -2.36 -13.01
C HIS A 30 -8.58 -3.61 -12.12
N ILE A 31 -7.62 -3.83 -11.23
CA ILE A 31 -7.61 -4.98 -10.31
C ILE A 31 -8.81 -4.93 -9.36
N SER A 32 -9.18 -3.74 -8.87
CA SER A 32 -10.36 -3.57 -8.01
C SER A 32 -11.65 -3.96 -8.72
N ALA A 33 -11.81 -3.54 -9.98
CA ALA A 33 -12.96 -3.89 -10.80
C ALA A 33 -12.99 -5.40 -11.12
N GLU A 34 -11.82 -6.02 -11.35
CA GLU A 34 -11.72 -7.46 -11.57
C GLU A 34 -12.13 -8.27 -10.34
N ALA A 35 -11.63 -7.89 -9.15
CA ALA A 35 -12.01 -8.53 -7.90
C ALA A 35 -13.52 -8.42 -7.64
N SER A 36 -14.12 -7.27 -7.95
CA SER A 36 -15.58 -7.08 -7.86
C SER A 36 -16.33 -8.03 -8.82
N ARG A 37 -15.90 -8.13 -10.09
CA ARG A 37 -16.48 -9.09 -11.06
C ARG A 37 -16.34 -10.54 -10.61
N ALA A 38 -15.28 -10.86 -9.89
CA ALA A 38 -15.09 -12.17 -9.27
C ALA A 38 -15.95 -12.38 -8.00
N GLY A 39 -16.72 -11.39 -7.57
CA GLY A 39 -17.63 -11.45 -6.43
C GLY A 39 -16.98 -11.11 -5.09
N ALA A 40 -15.78 -10.54 -5.07
CA ALA A 40 -15.16 -10.07 -3.84
C ALA A 40 -15.85 -8.80 -3.32
N GLN A 41 -16.05 -8.73 -2.01
CA GLN A 41 -16.60 -7.58 -1.30
C GLN A 41 -15.50 -6.66 -0.77
N LEU A 42 -14.29 -7.19 -0.57
CA LEU A 42 -13.12 -6.48 -0.10
C LEU A 42 -11.90 -6.92 -0.89
N ILE A 43 -11.07 -5.97 -1.31
CA ILE A 43 -9.74 -6.23 -1.86
C ILE A 43 -8.66 -5.53 -1.03
N GLY A 44 -7.57 -6.25 -0.72
CA GLY A 44 -6.37 -5.69 -0.11
C GLY A 44 -5.21 -5.55 -1.10
N PHE A 45 -4.51 -4.42 -1.07
CA PHE A 45 -3.30 -4.16 -1.85
C PHE A 45 -2.03 -4.20 -0.98
N PRO A 46 -0.86 -4.50 -1.56
CA PRO A 46 0.43 -4.52 -0.86
C PRO A 46 0.86 -3.16 -0.26
N GLU A 47 1.91 -3.19 0.55
CA GLU A 47 2.51 -1.97 1.10
C GLU A 47 3.07 -1.09 -0.02
N THR A 48 2.80 0.21 0.01
CA THR A 48 3.31 1.19 -0.99
C THR A 48 3.00 0.84 -2.46
N PHE A 49 1.90 0.12 -2.73
CA PHE A 49 1.59 -0.43 -4.06
C PHE A 49 1.51 0.62 -5.18
N THR A 50 0.97 1.81 -4.92
CA THR A 50 0.69 2.82 -5.97
C THR A 50 1.93 3.47 -6.60
N LEU A 51 3.11 3.30 -6.02
CA LEU A 51 4.37 3.83 -6.57
C LEU A 51 5.51 2.80 -6.52
N GLY A 52 5.29 1.70 -5.81
CA GLY A 52 6.30 0.73 -5.46
C GLY A 52 7.03 1.07 -4.17
N TYR A 53 7.52 0.01 -3.53
CA TYR A 53 8.38 0.13 -2.37
C TYR A 53 9.77 0.63 -2.80
N PRO A 54 10.33 1.62 -2.11
CA PRO A 54 11.54 2.31 -2.54
C PRO A 54 12.81 1.51 -2.24
N PHE A 55 13.01 0.38 -2.93
CA PHE A 55 14.06 -0.58 -2.62
C PHE A 55 15.48 -0.05 -2.64
N TRP A 56 15.74 1.01 -3.41
CA TRP A 56 17.08 1.59 -3.53
C TRP A 56 17.64 2.06 -2.18
N ILE A 57 16.80 2.38 -1.19
CA ILE A 57 17.25 2.81 0.14
C ILE A 57 18.03 1.72 0.89
N TRP A 58 17.93 0.47 0.46
CA TRP A 58 18.64 -0.67 1.04
C TRP A 58 20.03 -0.89 0.44
N SER A 59 20.27 -0.39 -0.78
CA SER A 59 21.53 -0.62 -1.51
C SER A 59 22.34 0.67 -1.75
N ARG A 60 21.71 1.84 -1.66
CA ARG A 60 22.32 3.14 -1.94
C ARG A 60 22.34 4.00 -0.68
N GLY A 61 23.33 4.89 -0.60
CA GLY A 61 23.31 5.99 0.36
C GLY A 61 22.21 7.01 0.01
N ILE A 62 22.35 8.24 0.51
CA ILE A 62 21.38 9.31 0.21
C ILE A 62 21.41 9.63 -1.30
N ASP A 63 20.36 9.20 -2.02
CA ASP A 63 20.16 9.46 -3.45
C ASP A 63 19.12 10.58 -3.62
N VAL A 64 19.61 11.82 -3.74
CA VAL A 64 18.77 13.04 -3.73
C VAL A 64 17.82 13.08 -4.92
N ASP A 65 18.27 12.67 -6.11
CA ASP A 65 17.48 12.78 -7.33
C ASP A 65 16.35 11.75 -7.35
N LEU A 66 16.64 10.51 -6.95
CA LEU A 66 15.62 9.48 -6.85
C LEU A 66 14.63 9.79 -5.72
N THR A 67 15.10 10.37 -4.61
CA THR A 67 14.23 10.83 -3.52
C THR A 67 13.28 11.94 -3.99
N LYS A 68 13.78 12.95 -4.71
CA LYS A 68 12.93 14.00 -5.29
C LYS A 68 11.90 13.43 -6.26
N HIS A 69 12.32 12.49 -7.10
CA HIS A 69 11.44 11.83 -8.06
C HIS A 69 10.34 11.03 -7.34
N TYR A 70 10.69 10.30 -6.28
CA TYR A 70 9.73 9.57 -5.47
C TYR A 70 8.76 10.48 -4.71
N ILE A 71 9.24 11.62 -4.19
CA ILE A 71 8.37 12.63 -3.55
C ILE A 71 7.32 13.15 -4.53
N LYS A 72 7.75 13.56 -5.73
CA LYS A 72 6.86 14.13 -6.76
C LYS A 72 5.79 13.17 -7.24
N ASN A 73 6.08 11.87 -7.24
CA ASN A 73 5.15 10.83 -7.69
C ASN A 73 4.40 10.15 -6.54
N SER A 74 4.67 10.48 -5.27
CA SER A 74 3.94 9.91 -4.14
C SER A 74 2.52 10.49 -4.04
N LEU A 75 1.56 9.65 -3.65
CA LEU A 75 0.14 9.97 -3.74
C LEU A 75 -0.29 10.90 -2.61
N LYS A 76 -0.94 12.02 -2.94
CA LYS A 76 -1.63 12.86 -1.95
C LYS A 76 -3.01 12.28 -1.65
N ARG A 77 -3.39 12.23 -0.37
CA ARG A 77 -4.66 11.62 0.07
C ARG A 77 -5.90 12.25 -0.58
N ASP A 78 -5.87 13.54 -0.89
CA ASP A 78 -6.98 14.31 -1.45
C ASP A 78 -6.84 14.58 -2.97
N SER A 79 -5.90 13.90 -3.63
CA SER A 79 -5.61 14.08 -5.04
C SER A 79 -6.75 13.59 -5.96
N PRO A 80 -6.79 14.05 -7.23
CA PRO A 80 -7.69 13.51 -8.25
C PRO A 80 -7.59 11.99 -8.41
N GLU A 81 -6.39 11.43 -8.28
CA GLU A 81 -6.13 10.00 -8.44
C GLU A 81 -6.71 9.18 -7.28
N MET A 82 -6.55 9.62 -6.02
CA MET A 82 -7.23 8.97 -4.89
C MET A 82 -8.75 9.05 -5.06
N LYS A 83 -9.29 10.20 -5.48
CA LYS A 83 -10.73 10.36 -5.76
C LYS A 83 -11.21 9.39 -6.84
N ARG A 84 -10.38 9.08 -7.84
CA ARG A 84 -10.69 8.10 -8.88
C ARG A 84 -10.74 6.68 -8.33
N ILE A 85 -9.82 6.28 -7.45
CA ILE A 85 -9.91 4.99 -6.75
C ILE A 85 -11.20 4.93 -5.92
N CYS A 86 -11.53 6.00 -5.20
CA CYS A 86 -12.79 6.11 -4.45
C CYS A 86 -14.02 5.94 -5.36
N ALA A 87 -14.04 6.59 -6.52
CA ALA A 87 -15.10 6.43 -7.50
C ALA A 87 -15.17 4.98 -8.03
N THR A 88 -14.04 4.37 -8.36
CA THR A 88 -13.98 2.97 -8.79
C THR A 88 -14.52 2.01 -7.74
N ALA A 89 -14.20 2.23 -6.46
CA ALA A 89 -14.74 1.44 -5.35
C ALA A 89 -16.28 1.55 -5.28
N ALA A 90 -16.81 2.77 -5.45
CA ALA A 90 -18.25 3.02 -5.47
C ALA A 90 -18.96 2.38 -6.68
N GLU A 91 -18.42 2.60 -7.88
CA GLU A 91 -18.96 2.08 -9.14
C GLU A 91 -19.02 0.56 -9.17
N ASN A 92 -18.04 -0.10 -8.55
CA ASN A 92 -17.93 -1.56 -8.51
C ASN A 92 -18.47 -2.16 -7.20
N ASN A 93 -19.06 -1.34 -6.32
CA ASN A 93 -19.59 -1.76 -5.02
C ASN A 93 -18.61 -2.68 -4.23
N ILE A 94 -17.32 -2.29 -4.20
CA ILE A 94 -16.24 -3.05 -3.56
C ILE A 94 -15.52 -2.19 -2.53
N GLN A 95 -15.14 -2.79 -1.40
CA GLN A 95 -14.29 -2.16 -0.40
C GLN A 95 -12.82 -2.29 -0.82
N VAL A 96 -12.01 -1.24 -0.69
CA VAL A 96 -10.59 -1.25 -1.08
C VAL A 96 -9.71 -0.89 0.11
N HIS A 97 -8.81 -1.79 0.50
CA HIS A 97 -7.76 -1.53 1.47
C HIS A 97 -6.44 -1.29 0.72
N LEU A 98 -6.06 -0.03 0.57
CA LEU A 98 -4.95 0.41 -0.26
C LEU A 98 -3.72 0.76 0.58
N GLY A 99 -2.57 0.14 0.30
CA GLY A 99 -1.27 0.61 0.76
C GLY A 99 -0.61 1.53 -0.27
N TYR A 100 -0.07 2.66 0.17
CA TYR A 100 0.56 3.66 -0.72
C TYR A 100 1.62 4.50 0.00
N SER A 101 2.49 5.13 -0.78
CA SER A 101 3.34 6.22 -0.30
C SER A 101 2.51 7.50 -0.27
N GLU A 102 2.15 7.98 0.92
CA GLU A 102 1.42 9.24 1.10
C GLU A 102 2.38 10.42 1.04
N ASN A 103 2.13 11.38 0.15
CA ASN A 103 2.76 12.70 0.17
C ASN A 103 1.84 13.68 0.92
N ASP A 104 2.37 14.26 1.99
CA ASP A 104 1.74 15.32 2.78
C ASP A 104 2.74 16.46 2.91
N ASP A 105 2.57 17.48 2.08
CA ASP A 105 3.48 18.62 1.91
C ASP A 105 4.95 18.22 1.77
N ASP A 106 5.22 17.32 0.82
CA ASP A 106 6.56 16.77 0.48
C ASP A 106 7.22 15.94 1.59
N SER A 107 6.52 15.71 2.71
CA SER A 107 6.84 14.67 3.67
C SER A 107 6.16 13.37 3.26
N LEU A 108 6.91 12.27 3.27
CA LEU A 108 6.40 10.97 2.84
C LEU A 108 6.05 10.07 4.01
N TYR A 109 5.00 9.26 3.86
CA TYR A 109 4.58 8.29 4.86
C TYR A 109 4.18 6.97 4.21
N ILE A 110 4.50 5.86 4.86
CA ILE A 110 3.92 4.56 4.48
C ILE A 110 2.50 4.52 5.01
N ALA A 111 1.51 4.68 4.14
CA ALA A 111 0.12 4.87 4.50
C ALA A 111 -0.77 3.71 4.05
N GLN A 112 -1.91 3.58 4.73
CA GLN A 112 -3.01 2.72 4.34
C GLN A 112 -4.33 3.49 4.41
N SER A 113 -5.16 3.34 3.38
CA SER A 113 -6.53 3.84 3.36
C SER A 113 -7.52 2.70 3.17
N HIS A 114 -8.60 2.70 3.96
CA HIS A 114 -9.74 1.83 3.74
C HIS A 114 -10.86 2.64 3.11
N ILE A 115 -11.20 2.28 1.88
CA ILE A 115 -12.17 2.98 1.04
C ILE A 115 -13.45 2.15 1.01
N GLY A 116 -14.54 2.83 1.35
CA GLY A 116 -15.90 2.36 1.32
C GLY A 116 -16.34 1.91 -0.08
N SER A 117 -17.25 0.94 -0.17
CA SER A 117 -18.03 0.65 -1.38
C SER A 117 -19.01 1.77 -1.76
N ASP A 118 -19.08 2.84 -0.97
CA ASP A 118 -19.73 4.13 -1.27
C ASP A 118 -18.71 5.20 -1.69
N GLY A 119 -17.44 4.83 -1.86
CA GLY A 119 -16.34 5.73 -2.21
C GLY A 119 -15.82 6.59 -1.05
N LEU A 120 -16.27 6.39 0.19
CA LEU A 120 -15.79 7.18 1.32
C LEU A 120 -14.56 6.54 1.98
N ILE A 121 -13.50 7.32 2.19
CA ILE A 121 -12.36 6.88 3.01
C ILE A 121 -12.80 6.77 4.47
N ARG A 122 -12.84 5.55 5.00
CA ARG A 122 -13.31 5.24 6.36
C ARG A 122 -12.19 5.20 7.39
N MET A 123 -10.98 4.94 6.94
CA MET A 123 -9.77 4.90 7.76
C MET A 123 -8.61 5.33 6.88
N ASN A 124 -7.74 6.18 7.43
CA ASN A 124 -6.45 6.54 6.85
C ASN A 124 -5.42 6.51 7.98
N ARG A 125 -4.36 5.73 7.82
CA ARG A 125 -3.31 5.59 8.84
C ARG A 125 -1.92 5.64 8.20
N ARG A 126 -0.94 6.06 8.99
CA ARG A 126 0.48 6.04 8.65
C ARG A 126 1.19 5.01 9.55
N LYS A 127 2.20 4.32 9.01
CA LYS A 127 3.05 3.37 9.75
C LYS A 127 3.65 4.09 10.96
N ILE A 128 3.43 3.56 12.17
CA ILE A 128 3.80 4.23 13.42
C ILE A 128 5.30 4.46 13.50
N LYS A 129 6.10 3.46 13.12
CA LYS A 129 7.56 3.57 13.04
C LYS A 129 8.07 2.94 11.73
N PRO A 130 8.58 3.74 10.78
CA PRO A 130 9.34 3.22 9.66
C PRO A 130 10.54 2.39 10.15
N THR A 131 10.77 1.26 9.49
CA THR A 131 11.75 0.27 9.87
C THR A 131 13.10 0.59 9.27
N HIS A 132 14.15 0.63 10.11
CA HIS A 132 15.54 0.69 9.65
C HIS A 132 15.78 1.85 8.64
N VAL A 133 16.20 1.54 7.40
CA VAL A 133 16.48 2.53 6.35
C VAL A 133 15.24 3.23 5.80
N GLU A 134 14.02 2.73 6.05
CA GLU A 134 12.79 3.45 5.69
C GLU A 134 12.76 4.86 6.31
N ARG A 135 13.44 5.06 7.45
CA ARG A 135 13.56 6.34 8.15
C ARG A 135 14.35 7.41 7.39
N THR A 136 15.03 7.02 6.31
CA THR A 136 15.75 7.97 5.44
C THR A 136 14.80 8.75 4.54
N ILE A 137 13.56 8.27 4.35
CA ILE A 137 12.59 8.87 3.43
C ILE A 137 11.20 9.04 4.04
N PHE A 138 10.78 8.16 4.96
CA PHE A 138 9.44 8.15 5.51
C PHE A 138 9.39 8.72 6.93
N GLY A 139 8.39 9.56 7.17
CA GLY A 139 8.00 10.05 8.48
C GLY A 139 7.23 9.02 9.30
N GLU A 140 7.08 9.34 10.58
CA GLU A 140 6.36 8.50 11.55
C GLU A 140 4.86 8.82 11.58
N GLY A 141 4.05 7.78 11.80
CA GLY A 141 2.63 7.95 12.11
C GLY A 141 2.41 8.57 13.49
N SER A 142 1.27 9.24 13.65
CA SER A 142 0.87 9.88 14.91
C SER A 142 -0.22 9.07 15.63
N GLY A 143 -0.71 9.58 16.77
CA GLY A 143 -1.75 8.90 17.56
C GLY A 143 -3.04 8.61 16.78
N SER A 144 -3.40 9.41 15.77
CA SER A 144 -4.55 9.14 14.92
C SER A 144 -4.38 7.85 14.10
N SER A 145 -3.14 7.46 13.80
CA SER A 145 -2.83 6.23 13.06
C SER A 145 -2.99 4.95 13.90
N LEU A 146 -3.24 5.10 15.21
CA LEU A 146 -3.63 3.99 16.09
C LEU A 146 -5.09 3.58 15.89
N LEU A 147 -5.93 4.48 15.34
CA LEU A 147 -7.31 4.17 14.94
C LEU A 147 -7.30 3.44 13.60
N ASN A 148 -6.87 2.18 13.65
CA ASN A 148 -6.55 1.37 12.48
C ASN A 148 -7.59 0.29 12.18
N VAL A 149 -8.82 0.44 12.67
CA VAL A 149 -9.95 -0.46 12.39
C VAL A 149 -11.13 0.34 11.86
N ALA A 150 -11.50 0.12 10.59
CA ALA A 150 -12.67 0.70 9.95
C ALA A 150 -13.92 -0.16 10.21
N SER A 151 -15.06 0.48 10.47
CA SER A 151 -16.36 -0.20 10.42
C SER A 151 -16.92 -0.15 9.00
N VAL A 152 -17.18 -1.33 8.42
CA VAL A 152 -17.42 -1.48 6.99
C VAL A 152 -18.77 -2.16 6.75
N PRO A 153 -19.77 -1.46 6.20
CA PRO A 153 -21.09 -2.02 5.93
C PRO A 153 -21.00 -3.29 5.06
N GLY A 154 -21.72 -4.33 5.45
CA GLY A 154 -21.75 -5.61 4.74
C GLY A 154 -20.54 -6.54 4.99
N VAL A 155 -19.41 -6.00 5.46
CA VAL A 155 -18.15 -6.75 5.68
C VAL A 155 -17.83 -6.96 7.16
N GLY A 156 -17.98 -5.93 8.00
CA GLY A 156 -17.63 -5.98 9.42
C GLY A 156 -16.52 -4.97 9.78
N LYS A 157 -15.77 -5.24 10.84
CA LYS A 157 -14.63 -4.40 11.26
C LYS A 157 -13.34 -4.87 10.60
N VAL A 158 -12.80 -4.05 9.71
CA VAL A 158 -11.58 -4.33 8.94
C VAL A 158 -10.45 -3.46 9.47
N GLY A 159 -9.38 -4.08 9.97
CA GLY A 159 -8.18 -3.36 10.36
C GLY A 159 -6.96 -3.72 9.52
N GLY A 160 -5.86 -3.01 9.76
CA GLY A 160 -4.62 -3.25 9.04
C GLY A 160 -3.39 -2.67 9.72
N LEU A 161 -2.26 -3.32 9.46
CA LEU A 161 -0.93 -2.93 9.89
C LEU A 161 0.06 -3.12 8.73
N ASN A 162 1.21 -2.44 8.79
CA ASN A 162 2.28 -2.51 7.79
C ASN A 162 3.48 -3.29 8.33
N CYS A 163 3.88 -4.36 7.64
CA CYS A 163 5.18 -5.02 7.78
C CYS A 163 5.55 -5.30 9.25
N TRP A 164 6.62 -4.71 9.78
CA TRP A 164 7.08 -5.02 11.13
C TRP A 164 6.20 -4.47 12.26
N GLU A 165 5.16 -3.68 11.97
CA GLU A 165 4.11 -3.34 12.95
C GLU A 165 3.45 -4.60 13.53
N HIS A 166 3.38 -5.69 12.76
CA HIS A 166 2.86 -6.98 13.21
C HIS A 166 3.70 -7.64 14.32
N THR A 167 4.93 -7.18 14.55
CA THR A 167 5.77 -7.67 15.65
C THR A 167 5.61 -6.85 16.93
N GLN A 168 4.98 -5.68 16.88
CA GLN A 168 4.79 -4.81 18.03
C GLN A 168 3.59 -5.27 18.88
N PRO A 169 3.80 -5.84 20.09
CA PRO A 169 2.69 -6.46 20.83
C PRO A 169 1.62 -5.45 21.22
N LEU A 170 2.00 -4.28 21.73
CA LEU A 170 1.06 -3.25 22.18
C LEU A 170 0.23 -2.67 21.03
N LEU A 171 0.81 -2.53 19.84
CA LEU A 171 0.09 -2.07 18.66
C LEU A 171 -0.98 -3.09 18.24
N LYS A 172 -0.62 -4.38 18.21
CA LYS A 172 -1.59 -5.46 17.96
C LYS A 172 -2.70 -5.51 19.01
N TYR A 173 -2.36 -5.41 20.30
CA TYR A 173 -3.36 -5.37 21.37
C TYR A 173 -4.31 -4.18 21.20
N HIS A 174 -3.81 -3.01 20.79
CA HIS A 174 -4.64 -1.84 20.51
C HIS A 174 -5.58 -2.09 19.31
N THR A 175 -5.12 -2.77 18.26
CA THR A 175 -5.98 -3.18 17.13
C THR A 175 -7.06 -4.16 17.57
N TYR A 176 -6.71 -5.17 18.37
CA TYR A 176 -7.68 -6.12 18.92
C TYR A 176 -8.73 -5.45 19.81
N ALA A 177 -8.32 -4.48 20.63
CA ALA A 177 -9.22 -3.74 21.51
C ALA A 177 -10.27 -2.91 20.75
N GLN A 178 -10.00 -2.54 19.50
CA GLN A 178 -10.97 -1.88 18.62
C GLN A 178 -12.02 -2.85 18.03
N GLY A 179 -11.86 -4.16 18.25
CA GLY A 179 -12.78 -5.21 17.84
C GLY A 179 -12.64 -5.63 16.37
N GLU A 180 -11.42 -5.65 15.86
CA GLU A 180 -11.11 -6.14 14.51
C GLU A 180 -11.69 -7.54 14.25
N GLN A 181 -12.27 -7.74 13.07
CA GLN A 181 -12.82 -9.02 12.62
C GLN A 181 -12.08 -9.57 11.39
N ILE A 182 -11.60 -8.68 10.51
CA ILE A 182 -10.77 -9.00 9.35
C ILE A 182 -9.51 -8.15 9.44
N HIS A 183 -8.35 -8.80 9.35
CA HIS A 183 -7.05 -8.12 9.40
C HIS A 183 -6.39 -8.14 8.02
N VAL A 184 -6.05 -6.96 7.50
CA VAL A 184 -5.29 -6.82 6.25
C VAL A 184 -3.83 -6.53 6.60
N ALA A 185 -3.02 -7.59 6.61
CA ALA A 185 -1.57 -7.50 6.79
C ALA A 185 -0.89 -7.19 5.46
N VAL A 186 -0.36 -5.98 5.32
CA VAL A 186 0.37 -5.59 4.10
C VAL A 186 1.87 -5.57 4.36
N TRP A 187 2.63 -5.97 3.36
CA TRP A 187 4.08 -6.03 3.40
C TRP A 187 4.62 -5.45 2.09
N PRO A 188 5.85 -4.90 2.09
CA PRO A 188 6.52 -4.59 0.84
C PRO A 188 6.88 -5.90 0.15
N PRO A 189 7.38 -5.86 -1.10
CA PRO A 189 8.08 -7.01 -1.63
C PRO A 189 9.22 -7.36 -0.65
N MET A 190 9.56 -8.63 -0.53
CA MET A 190 10.60 -9.08 0.38
C MET A 190 11.20 -10.36 -0.17
N MET A 191 12.46 -10.64 0.15
CA MET A 191 13.05 -11.93 -0.20
C MET A 191 12.23 -13.05 0.44
N PRO A 192 11.98 -14.17 -0.27
CA PRO A 192 11.25 -15.30 0.29
C PRO A 192 12.02 -15.82 1.51
N GLY A 193 11.30 -16.04 2.61
CA GLY A 193 11.89 -16.72 3.77
C GLY A 193 12.17 -18.18 3.44
N LYS A 194 13.00 -18.83 4.27
CA LYS A 194 13.19 -20.27 4.17
C LYS A 194 11.91 -20.98 4.59
N ASP A 195 11.49 -21.96 3.80
CA ASP A 195 10.60 -23.06 4.19
C ASP A 195 9.28 -22.66 4.88
N GLY A 196 8.58 -21.64 4.38
CA GLY A 196 7.22 -21.30 4.84
C GLY A 196 7.15 -20.63 6.22
N GLU A 197 8.28 -20.32 6.84
CA GLU A 197 8.35 -19.65 8.15
C GLU A 197 8.20 -18.11 8.06
N ALA A 198 8.11 -17.57 6.84
CA ALA A 198 7.99 -16.13 6.62
C ALA A 198 6.60 -15.60 7.03
N LEU A 199 6.56 -14.40 7.60
CA LEU A 199 5.31 -13.69 7.90
C LEU A 199 4.67 -13.03 6.66
N TRP A 200 5.28 -13.19 5.48
CA TRP A 200 4.92 -12.53 4.23
C TRP A 200 5.03 -13.50 3.04
N ASN A 201 4.39 -13.14 1.94
CA ASN A 201 4.57 -13.75 0.62
C ASN A 201 4.87 -12.66 -0.42
N THR A 202 5.55 -13.01 -1.50
CA THR A 202 5.89 -12.07 -2.60
C THR A 202 5.63 -12.70 -3.96
N THR A 203 5.33 -11.90 -4.98
CA THR A 203 5.28 -12.37 -6.37
C THR A 203 6.69 -12.54 -6.94
N ALA A 204 6.82 -13.35 -8.00
CA ALA A 204 8.08 -13.48 -8.71
C ALA A 204 8.53 -12.13 -9.32
N GLU A 205 7.58 -11.35 -9.85
CA GLU A 205 7.81 -10.02 -10.41
C GLU A 205 8.24 -9.03 -9.32
N GLY A 206 7.58 -9.06 -8.16
CA GLY A 206 7.94 -8.23 -7.01
C GLY A 206 9.36 -8.54 -6.52
N GLN A 207 9.72 -9.83 -6.46
CA GLN A 207 11.08 -10.26 -6.15
C GLN A 207 12.09 -9.81 -7.22
N TYR A 208 11.74 -9.90 -8.50
CA TYR A 208 12.58 -9.40 -9.58
C TYR A 208 12.85 -7.90 -9.44
N HIS A 209 11.82 -7.09 -9.13
CA HIS A 209 11.98 -5.66 -8.87
C HIS A 209 12.92 -5.42 -7.68
N CYS A 210 12.79 -6.18 -6.57
CA CYS A 210 13.74 -6.08 -5.46
C CYS A 210 15.19 -6.27 -5.94
N LEU A 211 15.42 -7.34 -6.69
CA LEU A 211 16.75 -7.77 -7.11
C LEU A 211 17.36 -6.82 -8.14
N THR A 212 16.58 -6.22 -9.04
CA THR A 212 17.08 -5.21 -9.96
C THR A 212 17.59 -3.99 -9.21
N TRP A 213 16.87 -3.50 -8.19
CA TRP A 213 17.32 -2.41 -7.32
C TRP A 213 18.57 -2.75 -6.49
N LEU A 214 18.75 -4.02 -6.13
CA LEU A 214 19.92 -4.47 -5.37
C LEU A 214 21.16 -4.72 -6.25
N HIS A 215 20.98 -5.14 -7.51
CA HIS A 215 22.07 -5.59 -8.38
C HIS A 215 22.41 -4.66 -9.55
N GLN A 216 21.59 -3.66 -9.89
CA GLN A 216 21.89 -2.70 -10.95
C GLN A 216 22.45 -1.38 -10.42
N GLN A 217 23.75 -1.16 -10.67
CA GLN A 217 24.39 0.16 -10.74
C GLN A 217 24.75 0.40 -12.22
N PRO A 218 24.37 1.50 -12.91
CA PRO A 218 23.75 2.76 -12.48
C PRO A 218 22.41 3.05 -13.20
N ILE A 219 21.39 3.52 -12.47
CA ILE A 219 20.29 4.27 -13.11
C ILE A 219 20.79 5.69 -13.34
N GLY A 220 21.38 5.90 -14.50
CA GLY A 220 21.88 7.19 -14.95
C GLY A 220 22.06 7.12 -16.45
N LYS A 221 20.94 7.11 -17.20
CA LYS A 221 20.84 7.54 -18.61
C LYS A 221 19.45 7.37 -19.24
N ALA A 222 18.58 6.50 -18.72
CA ALA A 222 17.27 6.27 -19.35
C ALA A 222 16.17 7.27 -18.94
N TRP A 223 16.24 7.86 -17.74
CA TRP A 223 15.17 8.72 -17.21
C TRP A 223 15.38 10.22 -17.47
N TYR A 224 16.57 10.63 -17.89
CA TYR A 224 16.89 12.03 -18.19
C TYR A 224 16.48 12.48 -19.60
N ASN A 225 15.99 11.58 -20.46
CA ASN A 225 15.70 11.89 -21.86
C ASN A 225 14.25 12.29 -22.17
N ASN A 226 13.41 12.57 -21.16
CA ASN A 226 12.06 13.11 -21.37
C ASN A 226 11.91 14.60 -21.04
N GLU A 227 13.02 15.32 -20.87
CA GLU A 227 13.04 16.79 -20.91
C GLU A 227 13.98 17.26 -22.02
N THR A 228 13.49 17.24 -23.26
CA THR A 228 13.65 18.28 -24.30
C THR A 228 12.96 17.82 -25.59
N ASP A 229 11.78 18.35 -25.90
CA ASP A 229 11.56 19.11 -27.13
C ASP A 229 10.15 19.75 -27.16
N THR A 230 10.17 21.09 -27.26
CA THR A 230 9.12 22.11 -27.41
C THR A 230 8.21 22.46 -26.24
#